data_AF-A0A848FFZ5-F1
#
_entry.id   AF-A0A848FFZ5-F1
#
_cell.length_a   1.000
_cell.length_b   1.000
_cell.length_c   1.000
_cell.angle_alpha   90.00
_cell.angle_beta   90.00
_cell.angle_gamma   90.00
#
_symmetry.space_group_name_H-M   'P 1'
#
loop_
_entity.id
_entity.type
_entity.pdbx_description
1 polymer ?
#
loop_
_entity_poly.entity_id
_entity_poly.type
_entity_poly.pdbx_seq_one_letter_code
_entity_poly.pdbx_strand_id
1 'polypeptide(L)'
;MVGKRHLRTGQPFVTAAPEAPPSCPLCGRPIVPGPTSDEHHLVPRSQGGKDTQLVHRICHRKIHATFSEKELARRFHSWAALRAHPEIADFVAWVATKPPEYWDRTIRPRRRR
;
A
#
# COMPACT_ATOMS: atom_id res chain seq x y z
N MET A 1 -60.42 7.94 -20.97
CA MET A 1 -59.07 7.99 -21.59
C MET A 1 -58.02 8.06 -20.50
N VAL A 2 -57.02 7.18 -20.62
CA VAL A 2 -55.64 7.21 -20.10
C VAL A 2 -55.37 7.62 -18.62
N GLY A 3 -54.71 6.71 -17.92
CA GLY A 3 -54.05 6.95 -16.65
C GLY A 3 -53.23 5.74 -16.21
N LYS A 4 -52.48 5.13 -17.14
CA LYS A 4 -51.64 3.95 -16.88
C LYS A 4 -50.52 4.36 -15.91
N ARG A 5 -50.68 4.00 -14.63
CA ARG A 5 -49.66 4.13 -13.58
C ARG A 5 -48.45 3.29 -14.01
N HIS A 6 -47.42 3.95 -14.51
CA HIS A 6 -46.12 3.32 -14.78
C HIS A 6 -45.44 3.06 -13.43
N LEU A 7 -45.45 1.80 -13.00
CA LEU A 7 -44.62 1.32 -11.92
C LEU A 7 -43.16 1.49 -12.36
N ARG A 8 -42.39 2.26 -11.58
CA ARG A 8 -40.96 2.50 -11.83
C ARG A 8 -40.21 1.17 -11.72
N THR A 9 -39.68 0.73 -12.84
CA THR A 9 -38.78 -0.42 -12.99
C THR A 9 -37.63 -0.34 -11.98
N GLY A 10 -37.45 -1.43 -11.23
CA GLY A 10 -36.37 -1.59 -10.26
C GLY A 10 -35.00 -1.38 -10.89
N GLN A 11 -34.15 -0.62 -10.20
CA GLN A 11 -32.75 -0.47 -10.56
C GLN A 11 -32.03 -1.81 -10.35
N PRO A 12 -31.22 -2.29 -11.32
CA PRO A 12 -30.41 -3.47 -11.10
C PRO A 12 -29.36 -3.17 -10.02
N PHE A 13 -29.26 -4.05 -9.03
CA PHE A 13 -28.14 -4.08 -8.10
C PHE A 13 -26.90 -4.47 -8.91
N VAL A 14 -26.01 -3.51 -9.15
CA VAL A 14 -24.72 -3.80 -9.78
C VAL A 14 -23.90 -4.54 -8.74
N THR A 15 -23.79 -5.86 -8.85
CA THR A 15 -22.79 -6.61 -8.09
C THR A 15 -21.43 -6.28 -8.72
N ALA A 16 -20.68 -5.40 -8.06
CA ALA A 16 -19.31 -5.11 -8.47
C ALA A 16 -18.51 -6.41 -8.37
N ALA A 17 -18.00 -6.88 -9.50
CA ALA A 17 -17.09 -8.02 -9.57
C ALA A 17 -15.91 -7.81 -8.60
N PRO A 18 -15.35 -8.88 -8.01
CA PRO A 18 -14.16 -8.72 -7.16
C PRO A 18 -13.00 -8.26 -8.02
N GLU A 19 -12.75 -6.95 -8.01
CA GLU A 19 -11.49 -6.35 -8.41
C GLU A 19 -10.34 -7.13 -7.74
N ALA A 20 -9.36 -7.54 -8.54
CA ALA A 20 -8.22 -8.31 -8.04
C ALA A 20 -7.62 -7.60 -6.81
N PRO A 21 -7.24 -8.33 -5.75
CA PRO A 21 -6.79 -7.71 -4.52
C PRO A 21 -5.60 -6.79 -4.82
N PRO A 22 -5.61 -5.54 -4.34
CA PRO A 22 -4.57 -4.57 -4.64
C PRO A 22 -3.21 -5.15 -4.23
N SER A 23 -2.23 -5.15 -5.13
CA SER A 23 -0.89 -5.68 -4.84
C SER A 23 0.01 -4.60 -4.24
N CYS A 24 0.83 -4.96 -3.25
CA CYS A 24 1.78 -4.02 -2.67
C CYS A 24 2.87 -3.64 -3.68
N PRO A 25 3.07 -2.34 -4.00
CA PRO A 25 4.06 -1.91 -4.99
C PRO A 25 5.52 -2.17 -4.56
N LEU A 26 5.77 -2.36 -3.26
CA LEU A 26 7.10 -2.69 -2.73
C LEU A 26 7.44 -4.18 -2.90
N CYS A 27 6.57 -5.07 -2.41
CA CYS A 27 6.86 -6.51 -2.31
C CYS A 27 6.08 -7.39 -3.28
N GLY A 28 5.12 -6.84 -4.03
CA GLY A 28 4.31 -7.56 -5.03
C GLY A 28 3.22 -8.48 -4.47
N ARG A 29 3.19 -8.74 -3.16
CA ARG A 29 2.17 -9.60 -2.54
C ARG A 29 0.77 -8.97 -2.59
N PRO A 30 -0.31 -9.77 -2.69
CA PRO A 30 -1.66 -9.25 -2.60
C PRO A 30 -1.90 -8.66 -1.20
N ILE A 31 -2.62 -7.55 -1.16
CA ILE A 31 -3.03 -6.90 0.08
C ILE A 31 -4.46 -7.36 0.37
N VAL A 32 -4.62 -8.05 1.50
CA VAL A 32 -5.94 -8.33 2.05
C VAL A 32 -6.41 -7.06 2.74
N PRO A 33 -7.56 -6.47 2.34
CA PRO A 33 -8.09 -5.29 3.00
C PRO A 33 -8.38 -5.61 4.46
N GLY A 34 -7.76 -4.86 5.38
CA GLY A 34 -7.86 -5.14 6.81
C GLY A 34 -6.82 -4.40 7.66
N PRO A 35 -6.61 -4.84 8.92
CA PRO A 35 -5.74 -4.14 9.88
C PRO A 35 -4.23 -4.24 9.57
N THR A 36 -3.85 -4.94 8.50
CA THR A 36 -2.46 -5.19 8.08
C THR A 36 -2.04 -4.34 6.88
N SER A 37 -2.94 -3.53 6.31
CA SER A 37 -2.67 -2.56 5.24
C SER A 37 -2.61 -1.12 5.76
N ASP A 38 -1.79 -0.30 5.13
CA ASP A 38 -1.60 1.13 5.43
C ASP A 38 -1.41 1.92 4.14
N GLU A 39 -1.66 3.21 4.20
CA GLU A 39 -1.46 4.14 3.10
C GLU A 39 -0.07 4.78 3.18
N HIS A 40 0.75 4.59 2.15
CA HIS A 40 2.09 5.20 2.08
C HIS A 40 2.15 6.29 1.01
N HIS A 41 2.72 7.43 1.39
CA HIS A 41 3.02 8.54 0.49
C HIS A 41 4.50 8.48 0.10
N LEU A 42 4.79 8.21 -1.17
CA LEU A 42 6.18 8.21 -1.68
C LEU A 42 6.84 9.58 -1.59
N VAL A 43 6.06 10.62 -1.84
CA VAL A 43 6.47 12.02 -1.66
C VAL A 43 5.71 12.55 -0.45
N PRO A 44 6.41 13.05 0.59
CA PRO A 44 5.73 13.64 1.74
C PRO A 44 4.76 14.75 1.32
N ARG A 45 3.60 14.85 1.97
CA ARG A 45 2.60 15.91 1.71
C ARG A 45 3.21 17.31 1.66
N SER A 46 4.19 17.59 2.53
CA SER A 46 4.88 18.89 2.60
C SER A 46 5.68 19.24 1.34
N GLN A 47 5.94 18.29 0.44
CA GLN A 47 6.56 18.53 -0.87
C GLN A 47 5.58 18.34 -2.03
N GLY A 48 4.27 18.40 -1.77
CA GLY A 48 3.23 18.33 -2.79
C GLY A 48 2.86 16.92 -3.24
N GLY A 49 3.27 15.88 -2.50
CA GLY A 49 2.91 14.50 -2.80
C GLY A 49 1.40 14.24 -2.68
N LYS A 50 0.80 13.79 -3.77
CA LYS A 50 -0.63 13.40 -3.86
C LYS A 50 -0.83 11.90 -4.11
N ASP A 51 0.25 11.17 -4.40
CA ASP A 51 0.20 9.74 -4.71
C ASP A 51 0.25 8.95 -3.40
N THR A 52 -0.90 8.39 -3.03
CA THR A 52 -1.06 7.53 -1.88
C THR A 52 -1.29 6.12 -2.37
N GLN A 53 -0.42 5.21 -1.98
CA GLN A 53 -0.48 3.83 -2.43
C GLN A 53 -0.66 2.89 -1.25
N LEU A 54 -1.51 1.89 -1.45
CA LEU A 54 -1.76 0.87 -0.45
C LEU A 54 -0.54 -0.05 -0.32
N VAL A 55 -0.05 -0.22 0.90
CA VAL A 55 1.07 -1.10 1.23
C VAL A 55 0.74 -1.94 2.45
N HIS A 56 1.42 -3.07 2.64
CA HIS A 56 1.38 -3.75 3.94
C HIS A 56 2.02 -2.87 5.00
N ARG A 57 1.49 -2.88 6.22
CA ARG A 57 2.06 -2.14 7.35
C ARG A 57 3.53 -2.53 7.60
N ILE A 58 3.92 -3.78 7.31
CA ILE A 58 5.31 -4.25 7.52
C ILE A 58 6.26 -3.57 6.52
N CYS A 59 5.82 -3.47 5.27
CA CYS A 59 6.51 -2.74 4.22
C CYS A 59 6.61 -1.26 4.58
N HIS A 60 5.51 -0.65 5.04
CA HIS A 60 5.48 0.73 5.49
C HIS A 60 6.49 1.00 6.61
N ARG A 61 6.49 0.15 7.66
CA ARG A 61 7.43 0.27 8.78
C ARG A 61 8.88 0.07 8.35
N LYS A 62 9.16 -0.86 7.43
CA LYS A 62 10.51 -1.06 6.92
C LYS A 62 11.03 0.18 6.21
N ILE A 63 10.22 0.80 5.33
CA ILE A 63 10.60 2.03 4.61
C ILE A 63 11.01 3.12 5.59
N HIS A 64 10.19 3.40 6.62
CA HIS A 64 10.51 4.42 7.62
C HIS A 64 11.61 4.01 8.61
N ALA A 65 11.91 2.72 8.76
CA ALA A 65 13.03 2.25 9.56
C ALA A 65 14.37 2.43 8.81
N THR A 66 14.37 2.26 7.49
CA THR A 66 15.56 2.37 6.64
C THR A 66 15.83 3.82 6.24
N PHE A 67 14.80 4.61 5.90
CA PHE A 67 14.96 5.97 5.35
C PHE A 67 14.28 7.03 6.21
N SER A 68 14.93 8.20 6.27
CA SER A 68 14.28 9.42 6.75
C SER A 68 13.37 10.04 5.69
N GLU A 69 12.40 10.86 6.10
CA GLU A 69 11.50 11.59 5.18
C GLU A 69 12.27 12.46 4.17
N LYS A 70 13.43 13.02 4.58
CA LYS A 70 14.32 13.79 3.70
C LYS A 70 14.95 12.92 2.61
N GLU A 71 15.34 11.69 2.95
CA GLU A 71 15.92 10.75 1.98
C GLU A 71 14.87 10.23 0.99
N LEU A 72 13.67 9.91 1.49
CA LEU A 72 12.52 9.55 0.65
C LEU A 72 12.24 10.65 -0.38
N ALA A 73 12.16 11.90 0.05
CA ALA A 73 11.86 13.00 -0.86
C ALA A 73 12.98 13.30 -1.87
N ARG A 74 14.26 13.07 -1.52
CA ARG A 74 15.40 13.45 -2.39
C ARG A 74 15.87 12.34 -3.32
N ARG A 75 15.91 11.10 -2.84
CA ARG A 75 16.60 9.98 -3.52
C ARG A 75 15.69 8.78 -3.76
N PHE A 76 14.66 8.60 -2.94
CA PHE A 76 13.81 7.41 -2.97
C PHE A 76 12.32 7.75 -3.18
N HIS A 77 12.05 8.72 -4.06
CA HIS A 77 10.70 9.18 -4.39
C HIS A 77 9.98 8.26 -5.41
N SER A 78 10.44 7.02 -5.57
CA SER A 78 9.84 6.01 -6.46
C SER A 78 10.02 4.61 -5.90
N TRP A 79 9.06 3.73 -6.19
CA TRP A 79 9.13 2.30 -5.80
C TRP A 79 10.34 1.58 -6.38
N ALA A 80 10.75 1.93 -7.61
CA ALA A 80 11.95 1.37 -8.23
C ALA A 80 13.22 1.74 -7.45
N ALA A 81 13.35 3.01 -7.06
CA ALA A 81 14.49 3.46 -6.25
C ALA A 81 14.52 2.78 -4.88
N LEU A 82 13.36 2.61 -4.23
CA LEU A 82 13.26 1.87 -2.97
C LEU A 82 13.73 0.42 -3.13
N ARG A 83 13.23 -0.30 -4.16
CA ARG A 83 13.61 -1.70 -4.43
C ARG A 83 15.07 -1.88 -4.83
N ALA A 84 15.71 -0.85 -5.41
CA ALA A 84 17.13 -0.88 -5.75
C ALA A 84 18.05 -0.81 -4.53
N HIS A 85 17.56 -0.37 -3.37
CA HIS A 85 18.37 -0.31 -2.16
C HIS A 85 18.61 -1.72 -1.58
N PRO A 86 19.85 -2.13 -1.28
CA PRO A 86 20.16 -3.50 -0.89
C PRO A 86 19.40 -3.96 0.37
N GLU A 87 19.25 -3.07 1.36
CA GLU A 87 18.52 -3.39 2.60
C GLU A 87 17.00 -3.60 2.37
N ILE A 88 16.45 -2.94 1.35
CA ILE A 88 15.05 -3.13 0.97
C ILE A 88 14.89 -4.36 0.10
N ALA A 89 15.83 -4.59 -0.83
CA ALA A 89 15.82 -5.76 -1.70
C ALA A 89 15.86 -7.07 -0.90
N ASP A 90 16.75 -7.17 0.10
CA ASP A 90 16.84 -8.31 1.02
C ASP A 90 15.53 -8.51 1.80
N PHE A 91 14.99 -7.42 2.35
CA PHE A 91 13.70 -7.46 3.03
C PHE A 91 12.57 -7.92 2.09
N VAL A 92 12.53 -7.43 0.85
CA VAL A 92 11.50 -7.81 -0.13
C VAL A 92 11.61 -9.30 -0.47
N ALA A 93 12.83 -9.80 -0.71
CA ALA A 93 13.07 -11.22 -0.97
C ALA A 93 12.59 -12.10 0.20
N TRP A 94 12.90 -11.71 1.43
CA TRP A 94 12.43 -12.40 2.63
C TRP A 94 10.92 -12.32 2.82
N VAL A 95 10.34 -11.12 2.72
CA VAL A 95 8.91 -10.91 3.02
C VAL A 95 8.00 -11.51 1.94
N ALA A 96 8.49 -11.64 0.70
CA ALA A 96 7.78 -12.31 -0.38
C ALA A 96 7.49 -13.79 -0.09
N THR A 97 8.30 -14.43 0.77
CA THR A 97 8.10 -15.83 1.21
C THR A 97 7.01 -16.00 2.27
N LYS A 98 6.49 -14.90 2.82
CA LYS A 98 5.52 -14.91 3.92
C LYS A 98 4.09 -14.80 3.41
N PRO A 99 3.09 -15.35 4.14
CA PRO A 99 1.69 -15.21 3.75
C PRO A 99 1.28 -13.72 3.63
N PRO A 100 0.27 -13.38 2.81
CA PRO A 100 -0.11 -11.98 2.53
C PRO A 100 -0.59 -11.23 3.78
N GLU A 101 -1.13 -11.95 4.76
CA GLU A 101 -1.59 -11.43 6.04
C GLU A 101 -0.46 -11.32 7.08
N TYR A 102 0.75 -11.75 6.74
CA TYR A 102 1.88 -11.75 7.66
C TYR A 102 2.21 -10.34 8.15
N TRP A 103 2.15 -10.17 9.46
CA TRP A 103 2.44 -8.94 10.15
C TRP A 103 3.33 -9.24 11.35
N ASP A 104 4.43 -8.51 11.45
CA ASP A 104 5.35 -8.60 12.58
C ASP A 104 5.75 -7.19 13.04
N ARG A 105 6.13 -7.07 14.32
CA ARG A 105 6.57 -5.80 14.89
C ARG A 105 8.03 -5.58 14.47
N THR A 106 8.24 -4.62 13.57
CA THR A 106 9.60 -4.07 13.34
C THR A 106 10.17 -3.55 14.66
N ILE A 107 11.14 -4.28 15.22
CA ILE A 107 11.97 -3.82 16.33
C ILE A 107 13.03 -2.93 15.71
N ARG A 108 12.92 -1.60 15.89
CA ARG A 108 14.00 -0.70 15.44
C ARG A 108 15.19 -0.86 16.39
N PRO A 109 16.39 -1.25 15.91
CA PRO A 109 17.58 -1.14 16.73
C PRO A 109 17.79 0.34 17.09
N ARG A 110 18.05 0.65 18.35
CA ARG A 110 18.36 2.03 18.78
C ARG A 110 19.60 2.48 18.01
N ARG A 111 19.44 3.47 17.13
CA ARG A 111 20.57 4.12 16.44
C ARG A 111 21.49 4.69 17.54
N ARG A 112 22.69 4.12 17.71
CA ARG A 112 23.71 4.69 18.60
C ARG A 112 24.01 6.10 18.08
N ARG A 113 23.77 7.10 18.92
CA ARG A 113 24.05 8.52 18.66
C ARG A 113 25.51 8.81 18.90
#